data_AF-A0A0J1GF60-F1
#
_entry.id   AF-A0A0J1GF60-F1
#
_cell.length_a   1.000
_cell.length_b   1.000
_cell.length_c   1.000
_cell.angle_alpha   90.00
_cell.angle_beta   90.00
_cell.angle_gamma   90.00
#
_symmetry.space_group_name_H-M   'P 1'
#
loop_
_entity.id
_entity.type
_entity.pdbx_description
1 polymer ?
#
loop_
_entity_poly.entity_id
_entity_poly.type
_entity_poly.pdbx_seq_one_letter_code
_entity_poly.pdbx_strand_id
1 'polypeptide(L)' 'MLKYAGDDDNKSADEWAKRYNAERAIVLLSSFDVDSSGGYGSFNPDSTYKDWQWVLVENESGKWEHVDHGY' A
#
# COMPACT_ATOMS: atom_id res chain seq x y z
N MET A 1 7.85 8.11 -7.32
CA MET A 1 7.24 7.34 -8.43
C MET A 1 6.06 6.59 -7.86
N LEU A 2 4.89 6.57 -8.52
CA LEU A 2 3.71 5.83 -8.08
C LEU A 2 3.31 4.85 -9.18
N LYS A 3 3.00 3.61 -8.82
CA LYS A 3 2.62 2.52 -9.73
C LYS A 3 1.49 1.69 -9.15
N TYR A 4 0.75 1.01 -10.01
CA TYR A 4 -0.20 -0.02 -9.62
C TYR A 4 0.51 -1.39 -9.66
N ALA A 5 0.44 -2.17 -8.58
CA ALA A 5 1.16 -3.44 -8.50
C ALA A 5 0.59 -4.51 -9.45
N GLY A 6 -0.70 -4.44 -9.80
CA GLY A 6 -1.34 -5.40 -10.70
C GLY A 6 -0.80 -5.35 -12.14
N ASP A 7 -0.02 -4.33 -12.50
CA ASP A 7 0.74 -4.32 -13.75
C ASP A 7 1.86 -5.39 -13.77
N ASP A 8 2.38 -5.77 -12.60
CA ASP A 8 3.51 -6.69 -12.44
C ASP A 8 3.15 -8.01 -11.69
N ASP A 9 2.25 -7.99 -10.69
CA ASP A 9 1.81 -9.19 -9.95
C ASP A 9 0.42 -9.04 -9.26
N ASN A 10 -0.62 -9.54 -9.92
CA ASN A 10 -2.01 -9.48 -9.43
C ASN A 10 -2.34 -10.49 -8.29
N LYS A 11 -1.44 -11.44 -7.97
CA LYS A 11 -1.73 -12.44 -6.92
C LYS A 11 -1.79 -11.83 -5.53
N SER A 12 -1.02 -10.76 -5.31
CA SER A 12 -0.99 -10.03 -4.04
C SER A 12 -2.35 -9.41 -3.70
N ALA A 13 -3.02 -8.79 -4.68
CA ALA A 13 -4.32 -8.16 -4.48
C ALA A 13 -5.42 -9.18 -4.11
N ASP A 14 -5.49 -10.31 -4.79
CA ASP A 14 -6.50 -11.35 -4.49
C ASP A 14 -6.33 -11.92 -3.06
N GLU A 15 -5.10 -12.05 -2.57
CA GLU A 15 -4.82 -12.49 -1.21
C GLU A 15 -5.26 -11.44 -0.18
N TRP A 16 -5.01 -10.16 -0.45
CA TRP A 16 -5.48 -9.06 0.41
C TRP A 16 -7.00 -8.99 0.47
N ALA A 17 -7.69 -9.13 -0.67
CA ALA A 17 -9.15 -9.15 -0.71
C ALA A 17 -9.71 -10.28 0.17
N LYS A 18 -9.14 -11.50 0.05
CA LYS A 18 -9.53 -12.64 0.90
C LYS A 18 -9.25 -12.40 2.38
N ARG A 19 -8.07 -11.87 2.73
CA ARG A 19 -7.66 -11.63 4.12
C ARG A 19 -8.61 -10.69 4.86
N TYR A 20 -9.13 -9.69 4.16
CA TYR A 20 -10.04 -8.69 4.73
C TYR A 20 -11.51 -8.94 4.42
N ASN A 21 -11.86 -10.11 3.84
CA ASN A 21 -13.23 -10.45 3.43
C ASN A 21 -13.86 -9.34 2.57
N ALA A 22 -13.08 -8.82 1.62
CA ALA A 22 -13.45 -7.76 0.70
C ALA A 22 -13.66 -8.33 -0.71
N GLU A 23 -14.45 -7.63 -1.52
CA GLU A 23 -14.71 -8.03 -2.92
C GLU A 23 -13.47 -7.79 -3.80
N ARG A 24 -12.76 -6.68 -3.56
CA ARG A 24 -11.60 -6.27 -4.33
C ARG A 24 -10.53 -5.69 -3.42
N ALA A 25 -9.28 -5.84 -3.84
CA ALA A 25 -8.16 -5.11 -3.29
C ALA A 25 -7.31 -4.49 -4.40
N ILE A 26 -6.57 -3.45 -4.03
CA ILE A 26 -5.59 -2.77 -4.87
C ILE A 26 -4.32 -2.63 -4.04
N VAL A 27 -3.18 -2.92 -4.66
CA VAL A 27 -1.87 -2.59 -4.10
C VAL A 27 -1.23 -1.51 -4.97
N LEU A 28 -0.87 -0.38 -4.35
CA LEU A 28 -0.13 0.70 -5.00
C LEU A 28 1.31 0.68 -4.51
N LEU A 29 2.26 0.82 -5.43
CA LEU A 29 3.68 0.91 -5.12
C LEU A 29 4.13 2.36 -5.23
N SER A 30 4.78 2.88 -4.18
CA SER A 30 5.32 4.23 -4.19
C SER A 30 6.76 4.28 -3.74
N SER A 31 7.55 5.14 -4.38
CA SER A 31 8.88 5.50 -3.90
C SER A 31 8.90 6.97 -3.50
N PHE A 32 9.32 7.23 -2.27
CA PHE A 32 9.30 8.55 -1.63
C PHE A 32 10.47 8.73 -0.66
N ASP A 33 10.88 9.98 -0.47
CA ASP A 33 11.91 10.38 0.48
C ASP A 33 11.27 10.85 1.79
N VAL A 34 11.94 10.56 2.91
CA VAL A 34 11.55 10.99 4.25
C VAL A 34 12.57 12.03 4.69
N ASP A 35 12.10 13.22 5.01
CA ASP A 35 12.98 14.29 5.49
C ASP A 35 13.45 14.04 6.94
N SER A 36 14.37 14.88 7.40
CA SER A 36 14.96 14.79 8.75
C SER A 36 13.94 14.98 9.89
N SER A 37 12.75 15.53 9.60
CA SER A 37 11.68 15.73 10.57
C SER A 37 10.75 14.52 10.72
N GLY A 38 10.88 13.52 9.86
CA GLY A 38 10.02 12.32 9.80
C GLY A 38 10.10 11.36 10.99
N GLY A 39 10.92 11.64 12.01
CA GLY A 39 11.31 10.68 13.07
C GLY A 39 10.28 10.42 14.17
N TYR A 40 9.10 11.05 14.11
CA TYR A 40 8.04 10.87 15.10
C TYR A 40 6.95 9.87 14.68
N GLY A 41 7.09 9.24 13.50
CA GLY A 41 6.17 8.22 12.98
C GLY A 41 6.85 6.89 12.64
N SER A 42 6.19 6.06 11.83
CA SER A 42 6.67 4.73 11.41
C SER A 42 7.80 4.74 10.37
N PHE A 43 8.27 5.92 9.94
CA PHE A 43 9.26 6.07 8.87
C PHE A 43 10.59 6.60 9.39
N ASN A 44 11.68 6.09 8.83
CA ASN A 44 13.03 6.51 9.22
C ASN A 44 13.37 7.88 8.60
N PRO A 45 13.83 8.87 9.40
CA PRO A 45 14.36 10.13 8.87
C PRO A 45 15.49 9.94 7.87
N ASP A 46 15.65 10.90 6.96
CA ASP A 46 16.76 10.97 6.01
C ASP A 46 16.92 9.68 5.17
N SER A 47 15.79 9.08 4.79
CA SER A 47 15.78 7.80 4.07
C SER A 47 14.88 7.84 2.83
N THR A 48 15.14 6.93 1.89
CA THR A 48 14.32 6.71 0.70
C THR A 48 13.66 5.35 0.79
N TYR A 49 12.33 5.32 0.74
CA TYR A 49 11.56 4.11 0.57
C TYR A 49 11.30 3.90 -0.93
N LYS A 50 11.44 2.67 -1.41
CA LYS A 50 11.25 2.33 -2.83
C LYS A 50 10.22 1.25 -2.96
N ASP A 51 9.27 1.42 -3.87
CA ASP A 51 8.22 0.42 -4.12
C ASP A 51 7.47 -0.01 -2.84
N TRP A 52 7.30 0.93 -1.91
CA TRP A 52 6.50 0.76 -0.70
C TRP A 52 5.05 0.48 -1.06
N GLN A 53 4.47 -0.56 -0.47
CA GLN A 53 3.12 -0.99 -0.75
C GLN A 53 2.11 -0.21 0.09
N TRP A 54 1.06 0.25 -0.57
CA TRP A 54 -0.18 0.71 0.05
C TRP A 54 -1.28 -0.27 -0.31
N VAL A 55 -1.87 -0.91 0.69
CA VAL A 55 -2.93 -1.91 0.49
C VAL A 55 -4.28 -1.26 0.77
N LEU A 56 -5.13 -1.27 -0.24
CA LEU A 56 -6.50 -0.81 -0.14
C LEU A 56 -7.46 -1.95 -0.45
N VAL A 57 -8.57 -2.02 0.28
CA VAL A 57 -9.67 -2.93 -0.02
C VAL A 57 -10.95 -2.15 -0.22
N GLU A 58 -11.83 -2.67 -1.05
CA GLU A 58 -13.16 -2.12 -1.23
C GLU A 58 -14.15 -2.83 -0.31
N ASN A 59 -14.81 -2.07 0.55
CA ASN A 59 -15.84 -2.59 1.44
C ASN A 59 -17.16 -2.83 0.70
N GLU A 60 -18.12 -3.46 1.37
CA GLU A 60 -19.45 -3.81 0.80
C GLU A 60 -20.26 -2.60 0.30
N SER A 61 -19.92 -1.38 0.73
CA SER A 61 -20.55 -0.13 0.26
C SER A 61 -19.85 0.47 -0.97
N GLY A 62 -18.87 -0.21 -1.55
CA GLY A 62 -18.06 0.29 -2.67
C GLY A 62 -17.06 1.38 -2.28
N LYS A 63 -16.73 1.52 -0.99
CA LYS A 63 -15.73 2.50 -0.52
C LYS A 63 -14.38 1.83 -0.33
N TRP A 64 -13.33 2.53 -0.72
CA TRP A 64 -11.95 2.09 -0.55
C TRP A 64 -11.39 2.50 0.80
N GLU A 65 -10.76 1.55 1.48
CA GLU A 65 -10.17 1.72 2.80
C GLU A 65 -8.71 1.27 2.77
N HIS A 66 -7.82 2.07 3.35
CA HIS A 66 -6.44 1.66 3.62
C HIS A 66 -6.43 0.66 4.78
N VAL A 67 -5.84 -0.51 4.56
CA VAL A 67 -5.82 -1.59 5.56
C VAL A 67 -4.43 -2.01 6.00
N ASP A 68 -3.41 -1.77 5.18
CA ASP A 68 -2.03 -2.08 5.50
C ASP A 68 -1.05 -1.31 4.58
N HIS A 69 0.22 -1.29 4.97
CA HIS A 69 1.30 -0.78 4.16
C HIS A 69 2.65 -1.38 4.57
N GLY A 70 3.59 -1.50 3.63
CA GLY A 70 4.89 -2.09 3.96
C GLY A 70 5.67 -2.63 2.78
N TYR A 71 6.61 -3.51 3.12
CA TYR A 71 7.37 -4.36 2.20
C TYR A 71 6.88 -5.80 2.29
#